data_AF-A0A953RAH8-F1
#
_entry.id   AF-A0A953RAH8-F1
#
_cell.length_a   1.000
_cell.length_b   1.000
_cell.length_c   1.000
_cell.angle_alpha   90.00
_cell.angle_beta   90.00
_cell.angle_gamma   90.00
#
_symmetry.space_group_name_H-M   'P 1'
#
loop_
_entity.id
_entity.type
_entity.pdbx_description
1 polymer ?
#
loop_
_entity_poly.entity_id
_entity_poly.type
_entity_poly.pdbx_seq_one_letter_code
_entity_poly.pdbx_strand_id
1 'polypeptide(L)'
;MGRALRPLRDDGILVVGSGGIVHSLRRVRSLGSHARLSVPTTEHFDPLFIVLGAAFPDEPAETIFEGFHYGNVSMRSFCFASARS
;
A
#
# COMPACT_ATOMS: atom_id res chain seq x y z
N MET A 1 -14.88 -4.01 1.18
CA MET A 1 -14.95 -2.76 1.99
C MET A 1 -14.56 -1.53 1.17
N GLY A 2 -13.37 -1.45 0.55
CA GLY A 2 -12.95 -0.27 -0.22
C GLY A 2 -13.93 0.25 -1.31
N ARG A 3 -14.62 -0.64 -2.05
CA ARG A 3 -15.64 -0.25 -3.04
C ARG A 3 -16.79 0.59 -2.46
N ALA A 4 -17.11 0.42 -1.18
CA ALA A 4 -18.14 1.21 -0.51
C ALA A 4 -17.73 2.69 -0.33
N LEU A 5 -16.43 3.01 -0.47
CA LEU A 5 -15.90 4.37 -0.41
C LEU A 5 -15.92 5.08 -1.77
N ARG A 6 -16.26 4.38 -2.87
CA ARG A 6 -16.25 4.97 -4.22
C ARG A 6 -17.17 6.19 -4.39
N PRO A 7 -18.38 6.25 -3.81
CA PRO A 7 -19.20 7.47 -3.89
C PRO A 7 -18.51 8.72 -3.34
N LEU A 8 -17.63 8.57 -2.33
CA LEU A 8 -16.85 9.71 -1.81
C LEU A 8 -15.84 10.22 -2.84
N ARG A 9 -15.31 9.33 -3.70
CA ARG A 9 -14.43 9.73 -4.80
C ARG A 9 -15.20 10.51 -5.87
N ASP A 10 -16.46 10.15 -6.13
CA ASP A 10 -17.33 10.90 -7.03
C ASP A 10 -17.58 12.33 -6.51
N ASP A 11 -17.64 12.50 -5.18
CA ASP A 11 -17.76 13.80 -4.51
C ASP A 11 -16.43 14.58 -4.40
N GLY A 12 -15.35 14.09 -5.03
CA GLY A 12 -14.03 14.74 -5.02
C GLY A 12 -13.24 14.57 -3.71
N ILE A 13 -13.63 13.63 -2.84
CA ILE A 13 -12.95 13.36 -1.58
C ILE A 13 -11.75 12.45 -1.81
N LEU A 14 -10.60 12.83 -1.23
CA LEU A 14 -9.39 12.00 -1.23
C LEU A 14 -9.50 10.89 -0.19
N VAL A 15 -9.28 9.65 -0.62
CA VAL A 15 -9.15 8.49 0.27
C VAL A 15 -7.68 8.19 0.49
N VAL A 16 -7.23 8.23 1.75
CA VAL A 16 -5.86 7.91 2.14
C VAL A 16 -5.87 6.72 3.10
N GLY A 17 -5.10 5.69 2.76
CA GLY A 17 -4.83 4.56 3.65
C GLY A 17 -3.37 4.60 4.07
N SER A 18 -3.10 4.51 5.36
CA SER A 18 -1.74 4.36 5.89
C SER A 18 -1.58 2.96 6.46
N GLY A 19 -0.51 2.29 6.04
CA GLY A 19 -0.11 0.97 6.48
C GLY A 19 1.39 0.81 6.25
N GLY A 20 2.00 -0.20 6.87
CA GLY A 20 3.43 -0.44 6.76
C GLY A 20 3.73 -1.74 6.05
N ILE A 21 4.42 -1.71 4.91
CA ILE A 21 5.02 -2.93 4.37
C ILE A 21 6.30 -3.19 5.19
N VAL A 22 6.20 -3.95 6.27
CA VAL A 22 7.42 -4.45 6.92
C VAL A 22 7.93 -5.64 6.09
N HIS A 23 9.04 -5.38 5.42
CA HIS A 23 9.92 -6.27 4.65
C HIS A 23 9.56 -6.64 3.21
N SER A 24 10.53 -6.41 2.32
CA SER A 24 10.66 -7.11 1.04
C SER A 24 10.73 -8.62 1.26
N LEU A 25 9.78 -9.37 0.69
CA LEU A 25 9.84 -10.84 0.56
C LEU A 25 11.21 -11.34 0.06
N ARG A 26 11.89 -10.53 -0.77
CA ARG A 26 13.22 -10.82 -1.32
C ARG A 26 14.33 -10.87 -0.26
N ARG A 27 14.18 -10.20 0.89
CA ARG A 27 15.19 -10.10 1.96
C ARG A 27 14.85 -10.93 3.20
N VAL A 28 13.58 -11.29 3.38
CA VAL A 28 13.15 -12.28 4.41
C VAL A 28 13.84 -13.63 4.21
N ARG A 29 14.12 -14.00 2.95
CA ARG A 29 14.79 -15.27 2.62
C ARG A 29 16.29 -15.30 2.95
N SER A 30 16.95 -14.14 3.11
CA SER A 30 18.40 -14.03 3.32
C SER A 30 18.82 -13.75 4.78
N LEU A 31 17.87 -13.49 5.69
CA LEU A 31 18.14 -13.03 7.08
C LEU A 31 18.01 -14.13 8.15
N GLY A 32 17.98 -15.40 7.77
CA GLY A 32 17.96 -16.54 8.72
C GLY A 32 16.67 -16.66 9.54
N SER A 33 16.71 -17.46 10.61
CA SER A 33 15.53 -17.82 11.42
C SER A 33 14.79 -16.64 12.06
N HIS A 34 15.45 -15.50 12.24
CA HIS A 34 14.92 -14.30 12.89
C HIS A 34 14.11 -13.41 11.94
N ALA A 35 14.24 -13.58 10.61
CA ALA A 35 13.50 -12.82 9.61
C ALA A 35 11.99 -13.09 9.63
N ARG A 36 11.59 -14.28 10.11
CA ARG A 36 10.18 -14.67 10.28
C ARG A 36 9.47 -13.88 11.38
N LEU A 37 10.19 -13.37 12.38
CA LEU A 37 9.62 -12.53 13.43
C LEU A 37 9.28 -11.13 12.94
N SER A 38 9.85 -10.73 11.81
CA SER A 38 9.59 -9.44 11.20
C SER A 38 8.45 -9.52 10.17
N VAL A 39 8.05 -10.72 9.74
CA VAL A 39 6.91 -10.90 8.83
C VAL A 39 5.66 -10.28 9.46
N PRO A 40 5.08 -9.23 8.85
CA PRO A 40 3.87 -8.64 9.36
C PRO A 40 2.73 -9.64 9.23
N THR A 41 1.84 -9.61 10.19
CA THR A 41 0.45 -10.04 10.00
C THR A 41 -0.18 -9.21 8.86
N THR A 42 -1.17 -9.77 8.17
CA THR A 42 -1.75 -9.18 6.95
C THR A 42 -2.35 -7.79 7.17
N GLU A 43 -2.67 -7.42 8.41
CA GLU A 43 -3.31 -6.16 8.79
C GLU A 43 -2.59 -4.90 8.33
N HIS A 44 -1.25 -4.94 8.15
CA HIS A 44 -0.52 -3.77 7.67
C HIS A 44 -0.63 -3.57 6.16
N PHE A 45 -1.09 -4.60 5.44
CA PHE A 45 -1.35 -4.59 4.00
C PHE A 45 -2.83 -4.32 3.68
N ASP A 46 -3.74 -4.58 4.61
CA ASP A 46 -5.18 -4.34 4.44
C ASP A 46 -5.54 -2.91 4.00
N PRO A 47 -4.91 -1.83 4.51
CA PRO A 47 -5.19 -0.47 4.05
C PRO A 47 -4.96 -0.27 2.55
N LEU A 48 -3.98 -0.96 1.95
CA LEU A 48 -3.75 -0.89 0.50
C LEU A 48 -4.96 -1.41 -0.27
N PHE A 49 -5.56 -2.51 0.17
CA PHE A 49 -6.74 -3.07 -0.48
C PHE A 49 -8.00 -2.23 -0.28
N ILE A 50 -8.09 -1.48 0.82
CA ILE A 50 -9.17 -0.50 1.02
C ILE A 50 -9.03 0.64 0.01
N VAL A 51 -7.84 1.23 -0.12
CA VAL A 51 -7.59 2.32 -1.07
C VAL A 51 -7.77 1.84 -2.52
N LEU A 52 -7.20 0.69 -2.87
CA LEU A 52 -7.37 0.07 -4.19
C LEU A 52 -8.85 -0.22 -4.50
N GLY A 53 -9.61 -0.65 -3.51
CA GLY A 53 -11.04 -0.89 -3.67
C GLY A 53 -11.84 0.40 -3.93
N ALA A 54 -11.36 1.55 -3.45
CA ALA A 54 -11.98 2.85 -3.66
C ALA A 54 -11.64 3.45 -5.04
N ALA A 55 -10.49 3.09 -5.63
CA ALA A 55 -10.05 3.54 -6.95
C ALA A 55 -11.05 3.19 -8.07
N PHE A 56 -11.07 4.00 -9.13
CA PHE A 56 -11.82 3.71 -10.36
C PHE A 56 -11.09 2.64 -11.19
N PRO A 57 -11.82 1.84 -12.00
CA PRO A 57 -11.22 0.73 -12.75
C PRO A 57 -10.12 1.11 -13.75
N ASP A 58 -10.11 2.36 -14.21
CA ASP A 58 -9.18 2.93 -15.19
C ASP A 58 -8.00 3.68 -14.54
N GLU A 59 -7.97 3.80 -13.22
CA GLU A 59 -6.87 4.47 -12.51
C GLU A 59 -5.66 3.53 -12.37
N PRO A 60 -4.51 3.85 -12.99
CA PRO A 60 -3.30 3.07 -12.81
C PRO A 60 -2.77 3.18 -11.37
N ALA A 61 -2.10 2.12 -10.93
CA ALA A 61 -1.33 2.13 -9.69
C ALA A 61 0.07 2.70 -9.96
N GLU A 62 0.36 3.89 -9.46
CA GLU A 62 1.66 4.53 -9.57
C GLU A 62 2.42 4.45 -8.26
N THR A 63 3.70 4.07 -8.30
CA THR A 63 4.57 4.17 -7.11
C THR A 63 5.06 5.60 -7.01
N ILE A 64 4.60 6.33 -5.99
CA ILE A 64 4.99 7.74 -5.78
C ILE A 64 6.17 7.89 -4.83
N PHE A 65 6.46 6.86 -4.04
CA PHE A 65 7.65 6.80 -3.20
C PHE A 65 8.06 5.36 -2.95
N GLU A 66 9.36 5.10 -2.95
CA GLU A 66 9.94 3.82 -2.53
C GLU A 66 11.21 4.07 -1.71
N GLY A 67 11.30 3.44 -0.54
CA GLY A 67 12.47 3.56 0.31
C GLY A 67 12.39 2.64 1.53
N PHE A 68 13.52 2.51 2.22
CA PHE A 68 13.60 1.81 3.50
C PHE A 68 14.07 2.75 4.59
N HIS A 69 13.37 2.76 5.72
CA HIS A 69 13.80 3.42 6.95
C HIS A 69 14.37 2.37 7.92
N TYR A 70 15.42 2.75 8.66
CA TYR A 70 16.14 1.88 9.61
C TYR A 70 16.63 0.55 9.00
N GLY A 71 16.75 0.50 7.67
CA GLY A 71 17.16 -0.68 6.94
C GLY A 71 16.13 -1.81 6.87
N ASN A 72 14.96 -1.73 7.51
CA ASN A 72 13.99 -2.83 7.56
C ASN A 72 12.52 -2.42 7.36
N VAL A 73 12.17 -1.13 7.49
CA VAL A 73 10.79 -0.63 7.31
C VAL A 73 10.64 -0.10 5.89
N SER A 74 9.76 -0.68 5.07
CA SER A 74 9.49 -0.09 3.75
C SER A 74 8.53 1.09 3.92
N MET A 75 8.86 2.18 3.23
CA MET A 75 8.06 3.40 3.16
C MET A 75 7.31 3.50 1.82
N ARG A 76 7.11 2.37 1.13
CA ARG A 76 6.54 2.37 -0.23
C ARG A 76 5.12 2.94 -0.23
N SER A 77 4.87 3.88 -1.13
CA SER A 77 3.60 4.60 -1.29
C SER A 77 3.10 4.49 -2.71
N PHE A 78 1.78 4.34 -2.84
CA PHE A 78 1.09 4.23 -4.12
C PHE A 78 0.07 5.36 -4.30
N CYS A 79 -0.11 5.79 -5.54
CA CYS A 79 -1.21 6.66 -5.95
C CYS A 79 -2.07 5.92 -6.97
N PHE A 80 -3.38 6.09 -6.87
CA PHE A 80 -4.36 5.61 -7.84
C PHE A 80 -5.11 6.83 -8.36
N ALA A 81 -4.68 7.30 -9.53
CA ALA A 81 -5.26 8.46 -10.19
C ALA A 81 -5.04 8.33 -11.68
N SER A 82 -6.05 8.70 -12.48
CA SER A 82 -5.89 8.84 -13.91
C SER A 82 -5.05 10.07 -14.20
N ALA A 83 -4.06 9.95 -15.09
CA ALA A 83 -3.32 11.10 -15.59
C ALA A 83 -4.32 12.06 -16.24
N ARG A 84 -4.54 13.22 -15.62
CA ARG A 84 -5.42 14.25 -16.18
C ARG A 84 -4.93 14.58 -17.59
N SER A 85 -5.79 14.39 -18.59
CA SER A 85 -5.66 15.00 -19.92
C SER A 85 -5.91 16.50 -19.84
#